data_AF-A0AAD7EJJ5-F1
#
_entry.id   AF-A0AAD7EJJ5-F1
#
_cell.length_a   1.000
_cell.length_b   1.000
_cell.length_c   1.000
_cell.angle_alpha   90.00
_cell.angle_beta   90.00
_cell.angle_gamma   90.00
#
_symmetry.space_group_name_H-M   'P 1'
#
loop_
_entity.id
_entity.type
_entity.pdbx_description
1 polymer ?
#
loop_
_entity_poly.entity_id
_entity_poly.type
_entity_poly.pdbx_seq_one_letter_code
_entity_poly.pdbx_strand_id
1 'polypeptide(L)'
;ISRVPILKVDGANWLIFKTCFRHFTKSKNIWGHFDGSVSHPVPPAAQAELDQWDKDKNEAHNYLVQRLEDNTLLQADELDTVAEMWDKITNEFTVMSV
;
A
#
# COMPACT_ATOMS: atom_id res chain seq x y z
N ILE A 1 -6.95 17.36 1.69
CA ILE A 1 -7.90 16.26 2.00
C ILE A 1 -7.72 15.18 0.94
N SER A 2 -7.12 14.04 1.29
CA SER A 2 -7.09 12.86 0.42
C SER A 2 -8.48 12.20 0.50
N ARG A 3 -9.17 12.09 -0.64
CA ARG A 3 -10.54 11.50 -0.75
C ARG A 3 -10.53 9.97 -0.80
N VAL A 4 -9.46 9.33 -0.33
CA VAL A 4 -9.34 7.87 -0.33
C VAL A 4 -10.32 7.29 0.68
N PRO A 5 -11.31 6.48 0.26
CA PRO A 5 -12.26 5.87 1.19
C PRO A 5 -11.58 4.80 2.05
N ILE A 6 -12.21 4.40 3.15
CA ILE A 6 -11.87 3.17 3.86
C ILE A 6 -12.35 1.99 3.02
N LEU A 7 -11.52 0.97 2.82
CA LEU A 7 -11.90 -0.25 2.11
C LEU A 7 -12.88 -1.05 2.97
N LYS A 8 -14.07 -1.30 2.44
CA LYS A 8 -15.08 -2.09 3.13
C LYS A 8 -14.75 -3.57 3.03
N VAL A 9 -14.97 -4.31 4.11
CA VAL A 9 -14.77 -5.77 4.16
C VAL A 9 -15.63 -6.55 3.17
N ASP A 10 -16.75 -6.00 2.72
CA ASP A 10 -17.62 -6.60 1.69
C ASP A 10 -17.13 -6.35 0.26
N GLY A 11 -16.07 -5.55 0.08
CA GLY A 11 -15.52 -5.19 -1.22
C GLY A 11 -16.40 -4.27 -2.06
N ALA A 12 -17.53 -3.78 -1.54
CA ALA A 12 -18.52 -3.02 -2.32
C ALA A 12 -17.94 -1.71 -2.89
N ASN A 13 -16.86 -1.19 -2.31
CA ASN A 13 -16.16 0.00 -2.79
C ASN A 13 -14.75 -0.28 -3.33
N TRP A 14 -14.39 -1.53 -3.62
CA TRP A 14 -13.05 -1.91 -4.05
C TRP A 14 -12.54 -1.07 -5.22
N LEU A 15 -13.32 -0.95 -6.30
CA LEU A 15 -12.87 -0.27 -7.51
C LEU A 15 -12.56 1.22 -7.27
N ILE A 16 -13.40 1.90 -6.48
CA ILE A 16 -13.18 3.32 -6.15
C ILE A 16 -12.04 3.49 -5.14
N PHE A 17 -11.92 2.58 -4.15
CA PHE A 17 -10.80 2.54 -3.22
C PHE A 17 -9.48 2.40 -3.98
N LYS A 18 -9.33 1.34 -4.79
CA LYS A 18 -8.11 1.05 -5.58
C LYS A 18 -7.72 2.23 -6.45
N THR A 19 -8.69 2.83 -7.14
CA THR A 19 -8.46 3.96 -8.05
C THR A 19 -7.97 5.20 -7.28
N CYS A 20 -8.69 5.60 -6.24
CA CYS A 20 -8.33 6.77 -5.43
C CYS A 20 -7.00 6.56 -4.70
N PHE A 21 -6.80 5.37 -4.12
CA PHE A 21 -5.60 5.02 -3.37
C PHE A 21 -4.36 5.10 -4.27
N ARG A 22 -4.42 4.51 -5.47
CA ARG A 22 -3.33 4.60 -6.46
C ARG A 22 -3.02 6.03 -6.87
N HIS A 23 -4.04 6.88 -7.09
CA HIS A 23 -3.81 8.29 -7.43
C HIS A 23 -3.13 9.05 -6.29
N PHE A 24 -3.57 8.80 -5.06
CA PHE A 24 -3.00 9.40 -3.86
C PHE A 24 -1.53 9.02 -3.67
N THR A 25 -1.19 7.73 -3.71
CA THR A 25 0.20 7.27 -3.53
C THR A 25 1.12 7.68 -4.67
N LYS A 26 0.61 7.76 -5.91
CA LYS A 26 1.36 8.37 -7.03
C LYS A 26 1.66 9.86 -6.80
N SER A 27 0.69 10.63 -6.28
CA SER A 27 0.93 12.04 -5.93
C SER A 27 1.94 12.25 -4.79
N LYS A 28 2.18 11.20 -3.99
CA LYS A 28 3.17 11.18 -2.92
C LYS A 28 4.52 10.61 -3.36
N ASN A 29 4.62 10.14 -4.60
CA ASN A 29 5.81 9.49 -5.15
C ASN A 29 6.24 8.19 -4.43
N ILE A 30 5.29 7.48 -3.81
CA ILE A 30 5.56 6.25 -3.05
C ILE A 30 4.92 5.00 -3.68
N TRP A 31 4.25 5.14 -4.84
CA TRP A 31 3.58 4.02 -5.52
C TRP A 31 4.54 2.86 -5.81
N GLY A 32 5.83 3.14 -5.98
CA GLY A 32 6.86 2.12 -6.21
C GLY A 32 6.99 1.06 -5.12
N HIS A 33 6.60 1.38 -3.88
CA HIS A 33 6.56 0.41 -2.78
C HIS A 33 5.34 -0.54 -2.84
N PHE A 34 4.28 -0.14 -3.55
CA PHE A 34 3.06 -0.95 -3.70
C PHE A 34 3.12 -1.87 -4.92
N ASP A 35 3.71 -1.42 -6.02
CA ASP A 35 3.87 -2.23 -7.24
C ASP A 35 5.21 -2.97 -7.31
N GLY A 36 6.05 -2.84 -6.29
CA GLY A 36 7.35 -3.50 -6.19
C GLY A 36 8.42 -2.94 -7.13
N SER A 37 8.17 -1.85 -7.85
CA SER A 37 9.14 -1.27 -8.78
C SER A 37 10.33 -0.59 -8.08
N VAL A 38 10.20 -0.25 -6.80
CA VAL A 38 11.27 0.35 -5.99
C VAL A 38 11.83 -0.68 -5.02
N SER A 39 13.02 -1.21 -5.33
CA SER A 39 13.76 -2.13 -4.45
C SER A 39 14.51 -1.38 -3.35
N HIS A 40 14.75 -2.05 -2.22
CA HIS A 40 15.60 -1.52 -1.16
C HIS A 40 17.03 -1.29 -1.71
N PRO A 41 17.64 -0.10 -1.51
CA PRO A 41 19.00 0.18 -1.97
C PRO A 41 19.99 -0.81 -1.36
N VAL A 42 20.97 -1.26 -2.15
CA VAL A 42 22.03 -2.17 -1.67
C VAL A 42 23.39 -1.47 -1.70
N PRO A 43 24.35 -1.85 -0.83
CA PRO A 43 25.68 -1.25 -0.83
C PRO A 43 26.37 -1.30 -2.21
N PRO A 44 27.08 -0.23 -2.65
CA PRO A 44 27.41 0.98 -1.88
C PRO A 44 26.40 2.14 -2.08
N ALA A 45 25.17 1.98 -1.60
CA ALA A 45 24.21 3.09 -1.46
C ALA A 45 24.64 4.08 -0.36
N ALA A 46 24.28 5.36 -0.52
CA ALA A 46 24.50 6.37 0.50
C ALA A 46 23.50 6.19 1.66
N GLN A 47 23.91 6.50 2.90
CA GLN A 47 23.01 6.39 4.06
C GLN A 47 21.72 7.21 3.89
N ALA A 48 21.82 8.40 3.29
CA ALA A 48 20.66 9.24 3.02
C ALA A 48 19.64 8.59 2.06
N GLU A 49 20.10 7.73 1.15
CA GLU A 49 19.24 6.99 0.23
C GLU A 49 18.50 5.86 0.97
N LEU A 50 19.20 5.14 1.84
CA LEU A 50 18.63 4.12 2.72
C LEU A 50 17.56 4.72 3.65
N ASP A 51 17.90 5.81 4.33
CA ASP A 51 16.99 6.49 5.26
C ASP A 51 15.73 7.00 4.56
N GLN A 52 15.89 7.53 3.34
CA GLN A 52 14.77 8.01 2.53
C GLN A 52 13.88 6.85 2.07
N TRP A 53 14.47 5.73 1.64
CA TRP A 53 13.71 4.54 1.26
C TRP A 53 12.91 3.96 2.42
N ASP A 54 13.51 3.86 3.61
CA ASP A 54 12.83 3.36 4.81
C ASP A 54 11.70 4.29 5.26
N LYS A 55 11.91 5.61 5.14
CA LYS A 55 10.86 6.59 5.39
C LYS A 55 9.69 6.42 4.42
N ASP A 56 9.96 6.29 3.12
CA ASP A 56 8.92 6.14 2.10
C ASP A 56 8.16 4.81 2.24
N LYS A 57 8.86 3.72 2.62
CA LYS A 57 8.25 2.44 3.00
C LYS A 57 7.29 2.63 4.19
N ASN A 58 7.74 3.28 5.26
CA ASN A 58 6.92 3.49 6.45
C ASN A 58 5.70 4.39 6.17
N GLU A 59 5.86 5.41 5.31
CA GLU A 59 4.74 6.22 4.85
C GLU A 59 3.74 5.40 4.02
N ALA A 60 4.22 4.60 3.06
CA ALA A 60 3.40 3.72 2.25
C ALA A 60 2.58 2.76 3.12
N HIS A 61 3.24 2.09 4.06
CA HIS A 61 2.60 1.22 5.04
C HIS A 61 1.51 1.97 5.84
N ASN A 62 1.86 3.11 6.45
CA ASN A 62 0.94 3.89 7.26
C ASN A 62 -0.30 4.36 6.47
N TYR A 63 -0.13 4.77 5.21
CA TYR A 63 -1.26 5.17 4.38
C TYR A 63 -2.18 4.00 4.03
N LEU A 64 -1.64 2.79 3.87
CA LEU A 64 -2.43 1.59 3.62
C LEU A 64 -3.26 1.24 4.84
N VAL A 65 -2.62 1.04 5.99
CA VAL A 65 -3.28 0.56 7.23
C VAL A 65 -4.39 1.49 7.71
N GLN A 66 -4.25 2.81 7.54
CA GLN A 66 -5.30 3.78 7.88
C GLN A 66 -6.59 3.65 7.04
N ARG A 67 -6.56 2.83 5.98
CA ARG A 67 -7.69 2.63 5.08
C ARG A 67 -8.22 1.21 5.08
N LEU A 68 -7.74 0.35 5.98
CA LEU A 68 -8.21 -1.02 6.14
C LEU A 68 -9.04 -1.12 7.43
N GLU A 69 -10.08 -1.94 7.39
CA GLU A 69 -10.78 -2.37 8.61
C GLU A 69 -9.96 -3.46 9.33
N ASP A 70 -10.19 -3.64 10.63
CA ASP A 70 -9.34 -4.45 11.53
C ASP A 70 -9.00 -5.84 10.99
N ASN A 71 -9.97 -6.57 10.43
CA ASN A 71 -9.72 -7.91 9.90
C ASN A 71 -8.77 -7.89 8.69
N THR A 72 -8.98 -6.98 7.76
CA THR A 72 -8.11 -6.84 6.57
C THR A 72 -6.72 -6.34 6.96
N LEU A 73 -6.65 -5.44 7.95
CA LEU A 73 -5.38 -4.98 8.51
C LEU A 73 -4.59 -6.13 9.10
N LEU A 74 -5.18 -6.92 10.00
CA LEU A 74 -4.50 -8.02 10.69
C LEU A 74 -3.91 -9.03 9.69
N GLN A 75 -4.63 -9.36 8.62
CA GLN A 75 -4.12 -10.29 7.62
C GLN A 75 -3.04 -9.67 6.71
N ALA A 76 -3.05 -8.35 6.50
CA ALA A 76 -2.02 -7.67 5.73
C ALA A 76 -0.74 -7.51 6.55
N ASP A 77 -0.83 -7.20 7.83
CA ASP A 77 0.30 -6.95 8.75
C ASP A 77 1.17 -8.20 8.98
N GLU A 78 0.67 -9.40 8.64
CA GLU A 78 1.44 -10.65 8.61
C GLU A 78 2.47 -10.73 7.48
N LEU A 79 2.48 -9.77 6.53
CA LEU A 79 3.34 -9.77 5.35
C LEU A 79 4.53 -8.81 5.50
N ASP A 80 5.66 -9.17 4.91
CA ASP A 80 6.93 -8.48 5.12
C ASP A 80 7.03 -7.14 4.36
N THR A 81 6.38 -7.04 3.21
CA THR A 81 6.47 -5.86 2.33
C THR A 81 5.12 -5.25 2.00
N VAL A 82 5.11 -3.92 1.79
CA VAL A 82 3.91 -3.18 1.34
C VAL A 82 3.39 -3.70 -0.01
N ALA A 83 4.28 -4.21 -0.86
CA ALA A 83 3.92 -4.82 -2.14
C ALA A 83 3.11 -6.12 -1.93
N GLU A 84 3.57 -7.01 -1.04
CA GLU A 84 2.83 -8.24 -0.71
C GLU A 84 1.48 -7.93 -0.08
N MET A 85 1.42 -6.95 0.85
CA MET A 85 0.17 -6.47 1.43
C MET A 85 -0.81 -6.02 0.34
N TRP A 86 -0.31 -5.21 -0.60
CA TRP A 86 -1.11 -4.67 -1.69
C TRP A 86 -1.59 -5.74 -2.66
N ASP A 87 -0.75 -6.72 -2.99
CA ASP A 87 -1.10 -7.85 -3.85
C ASP A 87 -2.15 -8.74 -3.20
N LYS A 88 -2.01 -9.05 -1.91
CA LYS A 88 -3.03 -9.81 -1.16
C LYS A 88 -4.38 -9.12 -1.20
N ILE A 89 -4.44 -7.83 -0.83
CA ILE A 89 -5.68 -7.03 -0.86
C ILE A 89 -6.24 -6.99 -2.29
N THR A 90 -5.38 -6.79 -3.28
CA THR A 90 -5.80 -6.76 -4.68
C THR A 90 -6.42 -8.07 -5.12
N ASN A 91 -5.83 -9.21 -4.76
CA ASN A 91 -6.34 -10.53 -5.11
C ASN A 91 -7.66 -10.84 -4.39
N GLU A 92 -7.74 -10.59 -3.09
CA GLU A 92 -8.95 -10.81 -2.28
C GLU A 92 -10.15 -10.01 -2.83
N PHE A 93 -9.99 -8.69 -2.97
CA PHE A 93 -11.12 -7.82 -3.29
C PHE A 93 -11.45 -7.79 -4.78
N THR A 94 -10.52 -8.15 -5.68
CA THR A 94 -10.85 -8.33 -7.10
C THR A 94 -11.74 -9.55 -7.31
N VAL A 95 -11.54 -10.63 -6.55
CA VAL A 95 -12.41 -11.81 -6.59
C VAL A 95 -13.80 -11.52 -6.00
N MET A 96 -13.87 -10.70 -4.95
CA MET A 96 -15.14 -10.33 -4.31
C MET A 96 -15.98 -9.32 -5.11
N SER A 97 -15.37 -8.54 -6.00
CA SER A 97 -16.05 -7.48 -6.76
C SER A 97 -16.82 -7.95 -8.01
N VAL A 98 -17.10 -9.25 -8.12
CA VAL A 98 -17.84 -9.89 -9.23
C VAL A 98 -19.32 -10.01 -8.91
#